data_AF-A0A392NL09-F1
#
_entry.id   AF-A0A392NL09-F1
#
_cell.length_a   1.000
_cell.length_b   1.000
_cell.length_c   1.000
_cell.angle_alpha   90.00
_cell.angle_beta   90.00
_cell.angle_gamma   90.00
#
_symmetry.space_group_name_H-M   'P 1'
#
loop_
_entity.id
_entity.type
_entity.pdbx_description
1 polymer ?
#
loop_
_entity_poly.entity_id
_entity_poly.type
_entity_poly.pdbx_seq_one_letter_code
_entity_poly.pdbx_strand_id
1 'polypeptide(L)'
;DGVVTDLQETKDALVKASDLPLSILIVGVGGADFKEMEILDADKGDRLESSSGRVASRDIVQFVPFRDVQSGEISVVQALLAELPTQFLAYMRSRNILPSP
;
A
#
# COMPACT_ATOMS: atom_id res chain seq x y z
N ASP A 1 -2.19 15.52 11.11
CA ASP A 1 -0.75 15.81 11.02
C ASP A 1 -0.12 14.76 10.11
N GLY A 2 -0.41 14.83 8.81
CA GLY A 2 -0.32 13.66 7.92
C GLY A 2 0.05 14.01 6.49
N VAL A 3 0.96 14.96 6.32
CA VAL A 3 1.49 15.36 5.01
C VAL A 3 2.85 14.67 4.87
N VAL A 4 3.08 13.93 3.77
CA VAL A 4 4.38 13.28 3.55
C VAL A 4 5.35 14.37 3.09
N THR A 5 6.16 14.91 4.00
CA THR A 5 7.18 15.91 3.65
C THR A 5 8.21 15.39 2.63
N ASP A 6 8.41 14.06 2.59
CA ASP A 6 9.39 13.40 1.71
C ASP A 6 8.72 12.31 0.85
N LEU A 7 7.74 12.70 0.04
CA LEU A 7 6.96 11.78 -0.80
C LEU A 7 7.85 10.98 -1.76
N GLN A 8 8.89 11.62 -2.31
CA GLN A 8 9.81 10.96 -3.23
C GLN A 8 10.69 9.91 -2.53
N GLU A 9 11.20 10.20 -1.33
CA GLU A 9 11.99 9.23 -0.57
C GLU A 9 11.13 8.04 -0.13
N THR A 10 9.88 8.32 0.23
CA THR A 10 8.87 7.30 0.53
C THR A 10 8.63 6.40 -0.68
N LYS A 11 8.40 6.97 -1.87
CA LYS A 11 8.27 6.20 -3.12
C LYS A 11 9.51 5.34 -3.40
N ASP A 12 10.70 5.89 -3.23
CA ASP A 12 11.95 5.16 -3.46
C ASP A 12 12.10 3.96 -2.49
N ALA A 13 11.73 4.15 -1.23
CA ALA A 13 11.73 3.08 -0.22
C ALA A 13 10.68 2.00 -0.55
N LEU A 14 9.48 2.39 -0.96
CA LEU A 14 8.40 1.48 -1.33
C LEU A 14 8.72 0.65 -2.57
N VAL A 15 9.30 1.28 -3.61
CA VAL A 15 9.76 0.58 -4.81
C VAL A 15 10.88 -0.40 -4.50
N LYS A 16 11.76 -0.12 -3.53
CA LYS A 16 12.76 -1.08 -3.05
C LYS A 16 12.11 -2.23 -2.25
N ALA A 17 11.13 -1.89 -1.42
CA ALA A 17 10.43 -2.87 -0.59
C ALA A 17 9.52 -3.81 -1.39
N SER A 18 9.13 -3.44 -2.62
CA SER A 18 8.23 -4.26 -3.43
C SER A 18 8.76 -5.67 -3.74
N ASP A 19 10.08 -5.88 -3.70
CA ASP A 19 10.69 -7.19 -3.92
C ASP A 19 10.77 -8.09 -2.66
N LEU A 20 10.46 -7.54 -1.49
CA LEU A 20 10.52 -8.24 -0.21
C LEU A 20 9.17 -8.93 0.08
N PRO A 21 9.07 -9.91 0.98
CA PRO A 21 7.79 -10.44 1.47
C PRO A 21 7.14 -9.46 2.47
N LEU A 22 6.78 -8.25 2.00
CA LEU A 22 6.27 -7.18 2.85
C LEU A 22 4.98 -6.55 2.27
N SER A 23 3.99 -6.34 3.12
CA SER A 23 2.79 -5.55 2.83
C SER A 23 2.69 -4.45 3.88
N ILE A 24 2.35 -3.24 3.44
CA ILE A 24 2.34 -2.02 4.26
C ILE A 24 0.92 -1.47 4.28
N LEU A 25 0.46 -1.19 5.49
CA LEU A 25 -0.85 -0.63 5.75
C LEU A 25 -0.70 0.76 6.36
N ILE A 26 -1.26 1.78 5.72
CA ILE A 26 -1.22 3.16 6.20
C ILE A 26 -2.63 3.56 6.65
N VAL A 27 -2.77 3.90 7.93
CA VAL A 27 -4.04 4.32 8.51
C VAL A 27 -3.98 5.81 8.89
N GLY A 28 -4.71 6.64 8.15
CA GLY A 28 -4.81 8.08 8.40
C GLY A 28 -5.80 8.40 9.52
N VAL A 29 -5.34 8.91 10.66
CA VAL A 29 -6.22 9.30 11.77
C VAL A 29 -6.50 10.81 11.79
N GLY A 30 -7.70 11.21 12.21
CA GLY A 30 -8.12 12.61 12.31
C GLY A 30 -8.70 13.18 11.01
N GLY A 31 -8.78 14.52 10.94
CA GLY A 31 -9.46 15.27 9.86
C GLY A 31 -8.53 15.94 8.85
N ALA A 32 -7.29 15.48 8.70
CA ALA A 32 -6.35 16.04 7.72
C ALA A 32 -6.77 15.73 6.27
N ASP A 33 -6.21 16.48 5.31
CA ASP A 33 -6.28 16.12 3.88
C ASP A 33 -5.27 14.99 3.61
N PHE A 34 -5.75 13.87 3.07
CA PHE A 34 -4.96 12.64 2.85
C PHE A 34 -4.68 12.36 1.37
N LYS A 35 -4.91 13.32 0.47
CA LYS A 35 -4.67 13.14 -0.97
C LYS A 35 -3.28 12.60 -1.31
N GLU A 36 -2.24 13.02 -0.58
CA GLU A 36 -0.89 12.49 -0.83
C GLU A 36 -0.74 11.02 -0.47
N MET A 37 -1.50 10.53 0.52
CA MET A 37 -1.50 9.12 0.91
C MET A 37 -2.26 8.26 -0.10
N GLU A 38 -3.30 8.81 -0.72
CA GLU A 38 -4.03 8.15 -1.82
C GLU A 38 -3.15 7.95 -3.07
N ILE A 39 -2.11 8.77 -3.26
CA ILE A 39 -1.12 8.57 -4.35
C ILE A 39 -0.24 7.35 -4.09
N LEU A 40 -0.04 6.97 -2.81
CA LEU A 40 0.78 5.82 -2.45
C LEU A 40 0.04 4.48 -2.58
N ASP A 41 -1.29 4.52 -2.53
CA ASP A 41 -2.19 3.40 -2.77
C ASP A 41 -2.30 3.15 -4.27
N ALA A 42 -1.85 1.98 -4.74
CA ALA A 42 -1.82 1.67 -6.16
C ALA A 42 -3.19 1.30 -6.75
N ASP A 43 -4.22 1.08 -5.92
CA ASP A 43 -5.59 0.90 -6.41
C ASP A 43 -6.24 2.23 -6.77
N LYS A 44 -5.78 3.32 -6.16
CA LYS A 44 -6.26 4.69 -6.42
C LYS A 44 -5.28 5.54 -7.24
N GLY A 45 -4.02 5.14 -7.30
CA GLY A 45 -2.94 5.83 -8.01
C GLY A 45 -2.31 5.00 -9.13
N ASP A 46 -1.28 5.57 -9.74
CA ASP A 46 -0.41 4.83 -10.67
C ASP A 46 0.59 3.96 -9.91
N ARG A 47 1.16 2.95 -10.59
CA ARG A 47 2.27 2.18 -10.02
C ARG A 47 3.39 3.11 -9.58
N LEU A 48 3.89 2.89 -8.36
CA LEU A 48 4.95 3.71 -7.80
C LEU A 48 6.21 3.64 -8.66
N GLU A 49 6.73 4.82 -8.99
CA GLU A 49 8.00 5.02 -9.70
C GLU A 49 8.97 5.76 -8.79
N SER A 50 10.17 5.21 -8.67
CA SER A 50 11.27 5.81 -7.92
C SER A 50 11.93 6.95 -8.70
N SER A 51 12.71 7.77 -8.02
CA SER A 51 13.54 8.83 -8.61
C SER A 51 14.51 8.35 -9.70
N SER A 52 14.84 7.05 -9.69
CA SER A 52 15.70 6.40 -10.69
C SER A 52 14.96 5.93 -11.95
N GLY A 53 13.65 6.11 -12.03
CA GLY A 53 12.79 5.56 -13.09
C GLY A 53 12.41 4.09 -12.91
N ARG A 54 12.83 3.47 -11.79
CA ARG A 54 12.42 2.10 -11.46
C ARG A 54 10.96 2.08 -10.99
N VAL A 55 10.16 1.20 -11.57
CA VAL A 55 8.77 0.95 -11.19
C VAL A 55 8.68 -0.20 -10.18
N ALA A 56 7.76 -0.09 -9.22
CA ALA A 56 7.48 -1.16 -8.24
C ALA A 56 7.10 -2.48 -8.94
N SER A 57 7.68 -3.58 -8.44
CA SER A 57 7.48 -4.92 -9.00
C SER A 57 6.08 -5.49 -8.70
N ARG A 58 5.48 -5.05 -7.61
CA ARG A 58 4.11 -5.36 -7.20
C ARG A 58 3.59 -4.22 -6.33
N ASP A 59 2.27 -4.15 -6.20
CA ASP A 59 1.66 -3.28 -5.20
C ASP A 59 1.81 -3.89 -3.79
N ILE A 60 2.10 -3.02 -2.83
CA ILE A 60 2.42 -3.35 -1.43
C ILE A 60 1.81 -2.38 -0.43
N VAL A 61 1.18 -1.29 -0.87
CA VAL A 61 0.72 -0.23 0.04
C VAL A 61 -0.79 -0.15 -0.06
N GLN A 62 -1.45 -0.21 1.08
CA GLN A 62 -2.88 0.09 1.17
C GLN A 62 -3.13 1.24 2.14
N PHE A 63 -3.89 2.25 1.70
CA PHE A 63 -4.21 3.44 2.50
C PHE A 63 -5.69 3.51 2.87
N VAL A 64 -5.95 3.80 4.15
CA VAL A 64 -7.31 4.06 4.64
C VAL A 64 -7.36 5.22 5.63
N PRO A 65 -8.31 6.15 5.48
CA PRO A 65 -8.60 7.10 6.53
C PRO A 65 -9.49 6.44 7.61
N PHE A 66 -9.03 6.45 8.86
CA PHE A 66 -9.69 5.82 10.01
C PHE A 66 -11.11 6.36 10.28
N ARG A 67 -11.40 7.60 9.87
CA ARG A 67 -12.75 8.17 9.94
C ARG A 67 -13.79 7.34 9.17
N ASP A 68 -13.39 6.70 8.07
CA ASP A 68 -14.27 5.84 7.27
C ASP A 68 -14.53 4.50 7.98
N VAL A 69 -13.60 4.06 8.84
CA VAL A 69 -13.77 2.88 9.71
C VAL A 69 -14.76 3.17 10.83
N GLN A 70 -14.72 4.37 11.42
CA GLN A 70 -15.58 4.75 12.54
C GLN A 70 -17.04 5.05 12.15
N SER A 71 -17.32 5.40 10.89
CA SER A 71 -18.68 5.68 10.42
C SER A 71 -19.58 4.45 10.27
N GLY A 72 -19.13 3.27 10.73
CA GLY A 72 -20.00 2.11 10.95
C GLY A 72 -19.93 1.02 9.90
N GLU A 73 -19.01 1.09 8.94
CA GLU A 73 -18.81 0.01 7.99
C GLU A 73 -17.68 -0.92 8.45
N ILE A 74 -18.06 -2.07 9.01
CA ILE A 74 -17.20 -3.29 9.08
C ILE A 74 -16.50 -3.56 7.73
N SER A 75 -17.12 -3.08 6.64
CA SER A 75 -16.63 -3.10 5.26
C SER A 75 -15.24 -2.48 5.10
N VAL A 76 -14.86 -1.42 5.83
CA VAL A 76 -13.57 -0.75 5.60
C VAL A 76 -12.38 -1.57 6.12
N VAL A 77 -12.49 -2.17 7.31
CA VAL A 77 -11.44 -3.08 7.82
C VAL A 77 -11.39 -4.37 6.98
N GLN A 78 -12.54 -4.85 6.51
CA GLN A 78 -12.60 -5.97 5.58
C GLN A 78 -11.94 -5.65 4.24
N ALA A 79 -12.23 -4.49 3.64
CA ALA A 79 -11.60 -4.02 2.40
C ALA A 79 -10.08 -3.95 2.59
N LEU A 80 -9.64 -3.45 3.74
CA LEU A 80 -8.24 -3.37 4.09
C LEU A 80 -7.50 -4.71 4.13
N LEU A 81 -8.16 -5.72 4.71
CA LEU A 81 -7.60 -7.06 4.82
C LEU A 81 -7.83 -7.88 3.54
N ALA A 82 -8.77 -7.48 2.67
CA ALA A 82 -9.10 -8.21 1.45
C ALA A 82 -7.96 -8.18 0.42
N GLU A 83 -7.09 -7.17 0.47
CA GLU A 83 -5.96 -7.05 -0.46
C GLU A 83 -4.70 -7.80 -0.02
N LEU A 84 -4.53 -8.04 1.29
CA LEU A 84 -3.36 -8.76 1.80
C LEU A 84 -3.20 -10.16 1.16
N PRO A 85 -4.26 -10.97 0.98
CA PRO A 85 -4.16 -12.24 0.24
C PRO A 85 -3.63 -12.05 -1.20
N THR A 86 -4.09 -11.02 -1.91
CA THR A 86 -3.66 -10.75 -3.29
C THR A 86 -2.20 -10.34 -3.34
N GLN A 87 -1.76 -9.43 -2.45
CA GLN A 87 -0.37 -9.01 -2.34
C GLN A 87 0.56 -10.17 -1.95
N PHE A 88 0.12 -11.02 -1.02
CA PHE A 88 0.84 -12.23 -0.64
C PHE A 88 1.02 -13.20 -1.81
N LEU A 89 -0.07 -13.50 -2.53
CA LEU A 89 -0.02 -14.36 -3.71
C LEU A 89 0.84 -13.76 -4.83
N ALA A 90 0.81 -12.43 -4.99
CA ALA A 90 1.67 -11.74 -5.95
C ALA A 90 3.16 -11.95 -5.64
N TYR A 91 3.55 -11.86 -4.36
CA TYR A 91 4.92 -12.18 -3.93
C TYR A 91 5.28 -13.66 -4.16
N MET A 92 4.41 -14.58 -3.73
CA MET A 92 4.68 -16.01 -3.87
C MET A 92 4.87 -16.42 -5.34
N ARG A 93 4.00 -15.92 -6.23
CA ARG A 93 4.08 -16.17 -7.68
C ARG A 93 5.33 -15.55 -8.30
N SER A 94 5.67 -14.31 -7.96
CA SER A 94 6.86 -13.64 -8.53
C SER A 94 8.17 -14.32 -8.11
N ARG A 95 8.17 -15.03 -6.98
CA ARG A 95 9.33 -15.77 -6.47
C ARG A 95 9.28 -17.28 -6.75
N ASN A 96 8.30 -17.76 -7.52
CA ASN A 96 8.08 -19.19 -7.78
C ASN A 96 8.00 -20.05 -6.51
N ILE A 97 7.47 -19.49 -5.42
CA ILE A 97 7.26 -20.21 -4.17
C ILE A 97 5.93 -20.94 -4.31
N LEU A 98 5.99 -22.28 -4.31
CA LEU A 98 4.83 -23.13 -4.40
C LEU A 98 4.26 -23.42 -2.99
N PRO A 99 2.94 -23.63 -2.86
CA PRO A 99 2.35 -24.11 -1.62
C PRO A 99 3.05 -25.41 -1.20
N SER A 100 3.49 -25.49 0.05
CA SER A 100 3.92 -26.77 0.61
C SER A 100 2.68 -27.67 0.81
N PRO A 101 2.74 -28.95 0.42
CA PRO A 101 1.65 -29.91 0.61
C PRO A 101 1.33 -30.18 2.08
#